data_AF-A0A183A3U7-F1
#
_entry.id   AF-A0A183A3U7-F1
#
_cell.length_a   1.000
_cell.length_b   1.000
_cell.length_c   1.000
_cell.angle_alpha   90.00
_cell.angle_beta   90.00
_cell.angle_gamma   90.00
#
_symmetry.space_group_name_H-M   'P 1'
#
loop_
_entity.id
_entity.type
_entity.pdbx_description
1 polymer ?
#
loop_
_entity_poly.entity_id
_entity_poly.type
_entity_poly.pdbx_seq_one_letter_code
_entity_poly.pdbx_strand_id
1 'polypeptide(L)'
;MFPLEYWGSIFAIANVPTGILGIDFSQYYELHVDSRRTQFINPASNIKVTGLKARTDVYRITGLMPDIPVEFQTLIARFPTLTKPIEDLTLVTDRVAHYIITKGPPVATRSRRLAPDKLAFAK
;
A
#
# COMPACT_ATOMS: atom_id res chain seq x y z
N MET A 1 -21.00 26.74 21.19
CA MET A 1 -20.40 25.81 22.18
C MET A 1 -20.53 24.41 21.64
N PHE A 2 -19.47 23.89 21.04
CA PHE A 2 -19.28 22.47 20.75
C PHE A 2 -17.86 22.17 21.24
N PRO A 3 -17.67 21.24 22.19
CA PRO A 3 -16.33 20.91 22.64
C PRO A 3 -15.63 20.17 21.50
N LEU A 4 -14.45 20.66 21.11
CA LEU A 4 -13.53 19.90 20.26
C LEU A 4 -13.04 18.71 21.09
N GLU A 5 -13.68 17.56 20.91
CA GLU A 5 -13.20 16.30 21.46
C GLU A 5 -11.82 16.01 20.86
N TYR A 6 -10.81 16.01 21.74
CA TYR A 6 -9.47 15.54 21.43
C TYR A 6 -9.56 14.06 21.04
N TRP A 7 -9.35 13.76 19.76
CA TRP A 7 -9.05 12.40 19.33
C TRP A 7 -7.68 12.02 19.87
N GLY A 8 -7.66 11.45 21.08
CA GLY A 8 -6.47 10.78 21.62
C GLY A 8 -6.12 9.61 20.71
N SER A 9 -5.21 9.83 19.76
CA SER A 9 -4.74 8.77 18.86
C SER A 9 -3.85 7.83 19.66
N ILE A 10 -4.37 6.64 19.97
CA ILE A 10 -3.60 5.58 20.61
C ILE A 10 -2.85 4.84 19.50
N PHE A 11 -1.53 5.00 19.45
CA PHE A 11 -0.68 4.20 18.56
C PHE A 11 -0.35 2.87 19.24
N ALA A 12 -0.67 1.76 18.56
CA ALA A 12 -0.33 0.43 19.04
C ALA A 12 1.11 0.07 18.66
N ILE A 13 1.89 -0.37 19.64
CA ILE A 13 3.22 -0.93 19.40
C ILE A 13 3.07 -2.42 19.18
N ALA A 14 3.16 -2.84 17.91
CA ALA A 14 3.10 -4.25 17.57
C ALA A 14 4.45 -4.93 17.86
N ASN A 15 4.42 -6.10 18.49
CA ASN A 15 5.59 -6.97 18.63
C ASN A 15 5.82 -7.74 17.31
N VAL A 16 6.40 -7.06 16.31
CA VAL A 16 6.69 -7.63 15.00
C VAL A 16 8.18 -7.52 14.66
N PRO A 17 8.75 -8.47 13.89
CA PRO A 17 10.17 -8.44 13.51
C PRO A 17 10.56 -7.20 12.70
N THR A 18 9.59 -6.58 12.00
CA THR A 18 9.81 -5.37 11.22
C THR A 18 8.64 -4.42 11.44
N GLY A 19 8.88 -3.32 12.16
CA GLY A 19 7.88 -2.29 12.38
C GLY A 19 7.52 -1.56 11.09
N ILE A 20 6.24 -1.32 10.89
CA ILE A 20 5.72 -0.49 9.80
C ILE A 20 5.19 0.80 10.43
N LEU A 21 5.65 1.95 9.93
CA LEU A 21 5.12 3.25 10.32
C LEU A 21 4.13 3.72 9.26
N GLY A 22 2.90 4.00 9.69
CA GLY A 22 1.86 4.55 8.83
C GLY A 22 2.08 6.04 8.54
N ILE A 23 1.45 6.51 7.47
CA ILE A 23 1.49 7.94 7.09
C ILE A 23 0.72 8.83 8.07
N ASP A 24 -0.28 8.27 8.73
CA ASP A 24 -1.05 8.86 9.83
C ASP A 24 -0.16 9.19 11.03
N PHE A 25 0.73 8.27 11.43
CA PHE A 25 1.73 8.52 12.45
C PHE A 25 2.66 9.67 12.06
N SER A 26 3.14 9.67 10.82
CA SER A 26 3.96 10.76 10.28
C SER A 26 3.22 12.10 10.29
N GLN A 27 1.94 12.12 9.93
CA GLN A 27 1.13 13.35 9.93
C GLN A 27 0.89 13.88 11.34
N TYR A 28 0.53 13.00 12.28
CA TYR A 28 0.22 13.37 13.65
C TYR A 28 1.42 14.00 14.38
N TYR A 29 2.62 13.45 14.17
CA TYR A 29 3.86 13.97 14.76
C TYR A 29 4.63 14.93 13.85
N GLU A 30 4.05 15.30 12.69
CA GLU A 30 4.66 16.17 11.68
C GLU A 30 6.04 15.70 11.19
N LEU A 31 6.22 14.37 11.07
CA LEU A 31 7.49 13.74 10.69
C LEU A 31 7.58 13.57 9.17
N HIS A 32 8.70 14.00 8.59
CA HIS A 32 8.98 13.95 7.16
C HIS A 32 9.95 12.81 6.83
N VAL A 33 9.67 12.08 5.75
CA VAL A 33 10.56 11.03 5.22
C VAL A 33 11.33 11.57 4.02
N ASP A 34 12.65 11.70 4.15
CA ASP A 34 13.56 11.93 3.03
C ASP A 34 14.17 10.59 2.59
N SER A 35 13.52 9.97 1.60
CA SER A 35 13.94 8.67 1.05
C SER A 35 15.26 8.73 0.28
N ARG A 36 15.65 9.91 -0.23
CA ARG A 36 16.91 10.08 -0.98
C ARG A 36 18.11 10.06 -0.04
N ARG A 37 17.98 10.70 1.12
CA ARG A 37 19.02 10.76 2.15
C ARG A 37 18.86 9.71 3.24
N THR A 38 17.85 8.84 3.12
CA THR A 38 17.46 7.84 4.13
C THR A 38 17.29 8.47 5.51
N GLN A 39 16.56 9.58 5.58
CA GLN A 39 16.38 10.37 6.81
C GLN A 39 14.91 10.47 7.21
N PHE A 40 14.69 10.46 8.52
CA PHE A 40 13.45 10.81 9.17
C PHE A 40 13.64 12.14 9.90
N ILE A 41 12.83 13.13 9.56
CA ILE A 41 13.06 14.53 9.91
C ILE A 41 11.87 15.04 10.70
N ASN A 42 12.13 15.64 11.86
CA ASN A 42 11.14 16.48 12.55
C ASN A 42 11.47 17.95 12.21
N PRO A 43 10.66 18.64 11.40
CA PRO A 43 10.91 20.02 11.02
C PRO A 43 10.74 21.00 12.18
N ALA A 44 9.85 20.73 13.14
CA ALA A 44 9.60 21.59 14.29
C ALA A 44 10.80 21.67 15.25
N SER A 45 11.48 20.54 15.48
CA SER A 45 12.68 20.47 16.33
C SER A 45 14.00 20.46 15.55
N ASN A 46 13.94 20.42 14.23
CA ASN A 46 15.09 20.24 13.32
C ASN A 46 15.94 18.99 13.64
N ILE A 47 15.35 17.99 14.29
CA ILE A 47 16.00 16.70 14.58
C ILE A 47 15.94 15.82 13.33
N LYS A 48 17.04 15.15 13.02
CA LYS A 48 17.16 14.24 11.88
C LYS A 48 17.73 12.92 12.35
N VAL A 49 17.06 11.84 12.00
CA VAL A 49 17.52 10.48 12.26
C VAL A 49 17.81 9.83 10.91
N THR A 50 19.06 9.46 10.67
CA THR A 50 19.44 8.70 9.48
C THR A 50 19.13 7.22 9.71
N GLY A 51 18.23 6.68 8.91
CA GLY A 51 17.90 5.26 8.90
C GLY A 51 18.86 4.44 8.05
N LEU A 52 18.79 3.13 8.21
CA LEU A 52 19.48 2.17 7.36
C LEU A 52 18.51 1.64 6.30
N LYS A 53 18.94 1.61 5.04
CA LYS A 53 18.18 0.94 3.98
C LYS A 53 18.47 -0.56 4.07
N ALA A 54 17.46 -1.33 4.48
CA ALA A 54 17.55 -2.79 4.43
C ALA A 54 17.81 -3.24 2.99
N ARG A 55 18.80 -4.13 2.79
CA ARG A 55 18.98 -4.84 1.52
C ARG A 55 17.93 -5.94 1.47
N THR A 56 17.01 -5.83 0.53
CA THR A 56 16.04 -6.89 0.25
C THR A 56 16.11 -7.20 -1.24
N ASP A 57 16.27 -8.48 -1.55
CA ASP A 57 16.25 -8.98 -2.92
C ASP A 57 14.81 -9.07 -3.46
N VAL A 58 13.81 -8.96 -2.57
CA VAL A 58 12.39 -9.11 -2.91
C VAL A 58 11.55 -8.09 -2.16
N TYR A 59 11.03 -7.09 -2.87
CA TYR A 59 9.94 -6.23 -2.39
C TYR A 59 8.59 -6.94 -2.57
N ARG A 60 8.37 -8.07 -1.92
CA ARG A 60 7.03 -8.68 -1.83
C ARG A 60 6.38 -8.25 -0.54
N ILE A 61 5.33 -7.45 -0.66
CA ILE A 61 4.35 -7.30 0.41
C ILE A 61 3.55 -8.61 0.41
N THR A 62 3.91 -9.53 1.29
CA THR A 62 3.10 -10.70 1.60
C THR A 62 2.26 -10.39 2.83
N GLY A 63 0.95 -10.58 2.75
CA GLY A 63 0.08 -10.51 3.93
C GLY A 63 0.25 -11.69 4.89
N LEU A 64 1.04 -12.69 4.50
CA LEU A 64 1.31 -13.89 5.28
C LEU A 64 2.77 -13.88 5.73
N MET A 65 2.96 -13.89 7.05
CA MET A 65 4.28 -14.10 7.66
C MET A 65 4.72 -15.57 7.45
N PRO A 66 6.01 -15.87 7.34
CA PRO A 66 6.48 -17.25 7.21
C PRO A 66 6.19 -18.10 8.47
N ASP A 67 6.15 -17.48 9.65
CA ASP A 67 6.02 -18.17 10.95
C ASP A 67 4.66 -17.93 11.64
N ILE A 68 3.57 -17.83 10.88
CA ILE A 68 2.23 -17.70 11.48
C ILE A 68 1.89 -18.96 12.30
N PRO A 69 1.33 -18.83 13.52
CA PRO A 69 0.85 -19.98 14.29
C PRO A 69 -0.15 -20.84 13.50
N VAL A 70 -0.14 -22.15 13.77
CA VAL A 70 -0.94 -23.16 13.03
C VAL A 70 -2.44 -22.83 13.03
N GLU A 71 -2.95 -22.24 14.10
CA GLU A 71 -4.34 -21.79 14.20
C GLU A 71 -4.70 -20.73 13.14
N PHE A 72 -3.81 -19.76 12.90
CA PHE A 72 -4.01 -18.73 11.88
C PHE A 72 -3.79 -19.30 10.47
N GLN A 73 -2.85 -20.24 10.29
CA GLN A 73 -2.70 -20.95 9.02
C GLN A 73 -3.98 -21.70 8.66
N THR A 74 -4.59 -22.39 9.63
CA THR A 74 -5.85 -23.12 9.45
C THR A 74 -7.00 -22.16 9.12
N LEU A 75 -7.07 -21.02 9.80
CA LEU A 75 -8.06 -19.99 9.54
C LEU A 75 -7.94 -19.41 8.12
N ILE A 76 -6.72 -19.05 7.70
CA ILE A 76 -6.45 -18.51 6.37
C ILE A 76 -6.77 -19.56 5.29
N ALA A 77 -6.39 -20.81 5.51
CA ALA A 77 -6.69 -21.92 4.59
C ALA A 77 -8.20 -22.16 4.42
N ARG A 78 -9.01 -21.85 5.45
CA ARG A 78 -10.48 -21.92 5.37
C ARG A 78 -11.07 -20.83 4.47
N PHE A 79 -10.38 -19.71 4.29
CA PHE A 79 -10.85 -18.55 3.50
C PHE A 79 -9.83 -18.17 2.42
N PRO A 80 -9.58 -19.05 1.44
CA PRO A 80 -8.54 -18.82 0.42
C PRO A 80 -8.83 -17.59 -0.46
N THR A 81 -10.08 -17.13 -0.54
CA THR A 81 -10.49 -15.93 -1.26
C THR A 81 -9.92 -14.64 -0.66
N LEU A 82 -9.51 -14.64 0.61
CA LEU A 82 -8.93 -13.47 1.26
C LEU A 82 -7.47 -13.21 0.85
N THR A 83 -6.75 -14.25 0.40
CA THR A 83 -5.31 -14.18 0.13
C THR A 83 -4.95 -14.41 -1.33
N LYS A 84 -5.84 -15.03 -2.10
CA LYS A 84 -5.67 -15.14 -3.55
C LYS A 84 -5.93 -13.78 -4.21
N PRO A 85 -5.13 -13.38 -5.21
CA PRO A 85 -5.52 -12.31 -6.10
C PRO A 85 -6.91 -12.62 -6.65
N ILE A 86 -7.71 -11.58 -6.90
CA ILE A 86 -8.99 -11.73 -7.61
C ILE A 86 -8.63 -12.14 -9.04
N GLU A 87 -8.53 -13.45 -9.29
CA GLU A 87 -8.18 -14.03 -10.59
C GLU A 87 -9.39 -13.96 -11.53
N ASP A 88 -10.58 -14.20 -10.99
CA ASP A 88 -11.83 -13.93 -11.66
C ASP A 88 -12.33 -12.56 -11.24
N LEU A 89 -12.24 -11.59 -12.14
CA LEU A 89 -13.27 -10.57 -12.22
C LEU A 89 -14.56 -11.33 -12.47
N THR A 90 -15.23 -11.79 -11.41
CA THR A 90 -16.58 -12.32 -11.52
C THR A 90 -17.33 -11.28 -12.31
N LEU A 91 -17.80 -11.66 -13.50
CA LEU A 91 -18.72 -10.85 -14.28
C LEU A 91 -19.82 -10.51 -13.30
N VAL A 92 -19.82 -9.25 -12.84
CA VAL A 92 -20.72 -8.76 -11.81
C VAL A 92 -22.11 -9.23 -12.22
N THR A 93 -22.70 -10.12 -11.42
CA THR A 93 -24.02 -10.68 -11.71
C THR A 93 -25.11 -9.63 -11.60
N ASP A 94 -24.79 -8.53 -10.91
CA ASP A 94 -25.64 -7.35 -10.86
C ASP A 94 -25.55 -6.63 -12.20
N ARG A 95 -26.71 -6.31 -12.77
CA ARG A 95 -26.88 -5.62 -14.06
C ARG A 95 -26.40 -4.16 -14.05
N VAL A 96 -25.47 -3.82 -13.16
CA VAL A 96 -24.92 -2.49 -12.98
C VAL A 96 -23.68 -2.37 -13.86
N ALA A 97 -23.78 -1.59 -14.93
CA ALA A 97 -22.66 -1.22 -15.76
C ALA A 97 -22.17 0.18 -15.38
N HIS A 98 -20.86 0.38 -15.34
CA HIS A 98 -20.29 1.72 -15.23
C HIS A 98 -20.48 2.46 -16.55
N TYR A 99 -21.23 3.56 -16.53
CA TYR A 99 -21.38 4.45 -17.69
C TYR A 99 -20.43 5.64 -17.56
N ILE A 100 -19.43 5.71 -18.43
CA ILE A 100 -18.51 6.85 -18.50
C ILE A 100 -19.11 7.89 -19.46
N ILE A 101 -19.56 9.02 -18.92
CA ILE A 101 -20.03 10.14 -19.73
C ILE A 101 -18.83 10.87 -20.31
N THR A 102 -18.65 10.81 -21.63
CA THR A 102 -17.66 11.63 -22.34
C THR A 102 -18.35 12.81 -23.02
N LYS A 103 -17.63 13.94 -23.14
CA LYS A 103 -18.09 15.12 -23.89
C LYS A 103 -17.14 15.35 -25.07
N GLY A 104 -17.70 15.61 -26.24
CA GLY A 104 -16.94 15.86 -27.47
C GLY A 104 -16.67 14.60 -28.31
N PRO A 105 -16.02 14.76 -29.48
CA PRO A 105 -15.77 13.66 -30.40
C PRO A 105 -14.68 12.70 -29.88
N PRO A 106 -14.71 11.41 -30.30
CA PRO A 106 -13.64 10.47 -29.98
C PRO A 106 -12.28 10.96 -30.47
N VAL A 107 -11.27 10.89 -29.61
CA VAL A 107 -9.89 11.26 -29.94
C VAL A 107 -9.03 10.01 -30.02
N ALA A 108 -8.41 9.78 -31.17
CA ALA A 108 -7.46 8.69 -31.38
C ALA A 108 -6.02 9.22 -31.34
N THR A 109 -5.11 8.40 -30.82
CA THR A 109 -3.66 8.66 -30.87
C THR A 109 -2.90 7.38 -31.21
N ARG A 110 -1.73 7.52 -31.82
CA ARG A 110 -0.88 6.37 -32.14
C ARG A 110 -0.30 5.80 -30.85
N SER A 111 -0.46 4.49 -30.66
CA SER A 111 0.18 3.80 -29.53
C SER A 111 1.70 4.06 -29.55
N ARG A 112 2.26 4.39 -28.39
CA ARG A 112 3.71 4.57 -28.26
C ARG A 112 4.39 3.21 -28.31
N ARG A 113 5.51 3.13 -29.05
CA ARG A 113 6.32 1.90 -29.09
C ARG A 113 6.82 1.58 -27.68
N LEU A 114 6.63 0.33 -27.27
CA LEU A 114 7.29 -0.22 -26.09
C LEU A 114 8.74 -0.56 -26.44
N ALA A 115 9.63 -0.44 -25.46
CA ALA A 115 10.99 -0.95 -25.58
C ALA A 115 10.97 -2.49 -25.70
N PRO A 116 11.98 -3.12 -26.34
CA PRO A 116 11.93 -4.55 -26.67
C PRO A 116 11.75 -5.47 -25.45
N ASP A 117 12.38 -5.13 -24.33
CA ASP A 117 12.22 -5.80 -23.04
C ASP A 117 10.77 -5.77 -22.55
N LYS A 118 10.17 -4.59 -22.51
CA LYS A 118 8.76 -4.40 -22.10
C LYS A 118 7.77 -5.04 -23.07
N LEU A 119 8.09 -5.03 -24.36
CA LEU A 119 7.28 -5.68 -25.39
C LEU A 119 7.30 -7.21 -25.25
N ALA A 120 8.43 -7.79 -24.85
CA ALA A 120 8.54 -9.24 -24.62
C ALA A 120 7.70 -9.70 -23.41
N PHE A 121 7.61 -8.89 -22.35
CA PHE A 121 6.75 -9.18 -21.19
C PHE A 121 5.25 -8.99 -21.43
N ALA A 122 4.88 -8.16 -22.41
CA ALA A 122 3.48 -7.82 -22.71
C ALA A 122 2.83 -8.73 -23.77
N LYS A 123 3.60 -9.62 -24.38
CA LYS A 123 3.10 -10.68 -25.28
C LYS A 123 2.77 -11.92 -24.48
#